data_AF-A0A445AZN7-F1
#
_entry.id   AF-A0A445AZN7-F1
#
_cell.length_a   1.000
_cell.length_b   1.000
_cell.length_c   1.000
_cell.angle_alpha   90.00
_cell.angle_beta   90.00
_cell.angle_gamma   90.00
#
_symmetry.space_group_name_H-M   'P 1'
#
loop_
_entity.id
_entity.type
_entity.pdbx_description
1 polymer ?
#
loop_
_entity_poly.entity_id
_entity_poly.type
_entity_poly.pdbx_seq_one_letter_code
_entity_poly.pdbx_strand_id
1 'polypeptide(L)'
;MEERDLLECYGSMKFAKEMVFASPFSLLHHALDVASDVLCNKINVYSWLIALNAHTNIYEKSPFSHAFYTNAPSSAMDSSIEEIYALSVQYLQRVGFS
;
A
#
# COMPACT_ATOMS: atom_id res chain seq x y z
N MET A 1 -2.29 0.43 -18.83
CA MET A 1 -2.15 -0.03 -17.44
C MET A 1 -1.53 -1.40 -17.52
N GLU A 2 -0.29 -1.53 -17.08
CA GLU A 2 0.42 -2.82 -17.11
C GLU A 2 0.35 -3.49 -15.74
N GLU A 3 0.45 -4.82 -15.70
CA GLU A 3 0.45 -5.60 -14.46
C GLU A 3 1.55 -5.12 -13.51
N ARG A 4 2.73 -4.79 -14.05
CA ARG A 4 3.87 -4.27 -13.30
C ARG A 4 3.58 -2.94 -12.61
N ASP A 5 2.88 -2.02 -13.27
CA ASP A 5 2.53 -0.72 -12.67
C ASP A 5 1.60 -0.91 -11.47
N LEU A 6 0.65 -1.85 -11.58
CA LEU A 6 -0.30 -2.19 -10.52
C LEU A 6 0.36 -2.95 -9.36
N LEU A 7 1.31 -3.83 -9.69
CA LEU A 7 2.10 -4.55 -8.71
C LEU A 7 3.02 -3.59 -7.92
N GLU A 8 3.66 -2.64 -8.60
CA GLU A 8 4.46 -1.59 -7.95
C GLU A 8 3.59 -0.68 -7.07
N CYS A 9 2.33 -0.42 -7.47
CA CYS A 9 1.40 0.42 -6.74
C CYS A 9 0.83 -0.23 -5.46
N TYR A 10 0.40 -1.49 -5.53
CA TYR A 10 -0.34 -2.16 -4.45
C TYR A 10 0.39 -3.37 -3.84
N GLY A 11 1.41 -3.91 -4.47
CA GLY A 11 2.21 -5.02 -3.93
C GLY A 11 1.56 -6.42 -4.04
N SER A 12 0.27 -6.52 -4.38
CA SER A 12 -0.39 -7.82 -4.59
C SER A 12 -0.45 -8.21 -6.07
N MET A 13 0.26 -9.28 -6.42
CA MET A 13 0.20 -9.92 -7.74
C MET A 13 -1.22 -10.36 -8.12
N LYS A 14 -2.02 -10.81 -7.14
CA LYS A 14 -3.40 -11.23 -7.41
C LYS A 14 -4.26 -10.03 -7.80
N PHE A 15 -4.15 -8.93 -7.07
CA PHE A 15 -4.85 -7.68 -7.40
C PHE A 15 -4.44 -7.18 -8.79
N ALA A 16 -3.14 -7.14 -9.09
CA ALA A 16 -2.64 -6.67 -10.38
C ALA A 16 -3.23 -7.47 -11.56
N LYS A 17 -3.27 -8.81 -11.44
CA LYS A 17 -3.86 -9.68 -12.46
C LYS A 17 -5.36 -9.44 -12.67
N GLU A 18 -6.13 -9.33 -11.59
CA GLU A 18 -7.57 -9.06 -11.68
C GLU A 18 -7.87 -7.71 -12.32
N MET A 19 -7.08 -6.68 -11.99
CA MET A 19 -7.21 -5.34 -12.58
C MET A 19 -6.83 -5.32 -14.07
N VAL A 20 -5.77 -6.03 -14.48
CA VAL A 20 -5.41 -6.17 -15.90
C VAL A 20 -6.46 -6.97 -16.66
N PHE A 21 -7.02 -8.02 -16.06
CA PHE A 21 -8.09 -8.81 -16.68
C PHE A 21 -9.36 -7.99 -16.90
N ALA A 22 -9.69 -7.07 -15.98
CA ALA A 22 -10.85 -6.19 -16.09
C ALA A 22 -10.62 -4.96 -16.98
N SER A 23 -9.37 -4.68 -17.38
CA SER A 23 -9.01 -3.61 -18.31
C SER A 23 -9.39 -3.98 -19.76
N PRO A 24 -9.70 -3.00 -20.64
CA PRO A 24 -9.57 -1.55 -20.45
C PRO A 24 -10.71 -0.90 -19.67
N PHE A 25 -10.38 0.13 -18.89
CA PHE A 25 -11.37 0.96 -18.20
C PHE A 25 -11.72 2.18 -19.06
N SER A 26 -13.02 2.43 -19.24
CA SER A 26 -13.53 3.57 -20.00
C SER A 26 -13.42 4.90 -19.24
N LEU A 27 -13.47 4.84 -17.90
CA LEU A 27 -13.53 6.00 -17.01
C LEU A 27 -12.78 5.70 -15.71
N LEU A 28 -12.26 6.74 -15.05
CA LEU A 28 -11.63 6.63 -13.74
C LEU A 28 -12.57 6.01 -12.70
N HIS A 29 -13.84 6.43 -12.68
CA HIS A 29 -14.82 5.90 -11.74
C HIS A 29 -15.00 4.38 -11.90
N HIS A 30 -15.08 3.91 -13.15
CA HIS A 30 -15.18 2.48 -13.43
C HIS A 30 -13.94 1.72 -12.96
N ALA A 31 -12.74 2.28 -13.11
CA ALA A 31 -11.51 1.67 -12.57
C ALA A 31 -11.53 1.59 -11.03
N LEU A 32 -12.07 2.61 -10.35
CA LEU A 32 -12.18 2.63 -8.88
C LEU A 32 -13.24 1.64 -8.36
N ASP A 33 -14.37 1.53 -9.04
CA ASP A 33 -15.42 0.56 -8.71
C ASP A 33 -14.89 -0.87 -8.85
N VAL A 34 -14.19 -1.16 -9.94
CA VAL A 34 -13.55 -2.46 -10.17
C VAL A 34 -12.46 -2.73 -9.12
N ALA A 35 -11.61 -1.76 -8.81
CA ALA A 35 -10.60 -1.92 -7.76
C ALA A 35 -11.24 -2.26 -6.42
N SER A 36 -12.33 -1.57 -6.06
CA SER A 36 -13.07 -1.83 -4.82
C SER A 36 -13.67 -3.23 -4.78
N ASP A 37 -14.28 -3.68 -5.88
CA ASP A 37 -14.80 -5.05 -6.01
C ASP A 37 -13.67 -6.10 -5.89
N VAL A 38 -12.55 -5.88 -6.56
CA VAL A 38 -11.40 -6.80 -6.51
C VAL A 38 -10.86 -6.89 -5.08
N LEU A 39 -10.68 -5.75 -4.41
CA LEU A 39 -10.17 -5.68 -3.04
C LEU A 39 -11.10 -6.38 -2.05
N CYS A 40 -12.42 -6.15 -2.15
CA CYS A 40 -13.40 -6.66 -1.19
C CYS A 40 -13.81 -8.11 -1.45
N ASN A 41 -13.87 -8.53 -2.72
CA ASN A 41 -14.55 -9.78 -3.10
C ASN A 41 -13.64 -10.81 -3.78
N LYS A 42 -12.56 -10.39 -4.44
CA LYS A 42 -11.76 -11.30 -5.31
C LYS A 42 -10.40 -11.67 -4.74
N ILE A 43 -9.81 -10.84 -3.90
CA ILE A 43 -8.55 -11.16 -3.23
C ILE A 43 -8.80 -11.68 -1.80
N ASN A 44 -7.94 -12.60 -1.35
CA ASN A 44 -8.07 -13.20 -0.03
C ASN A 44 -7.19 -12.47 0.99
N VAL A 45 -7.40 -12.74 2.28
CA VAL A 45 -6.62 -12.17 3.39
C VAL A 45 -5.11 -12.35 3.18
N TYR A 46 -4.67 -13.49 2.63
CA TYR A 46 -3.25 -13.71 2.32
C TYR A 46 -2.72 -12.71 1.27
N SER A 47 -3.49 -12.41 0.24
CA SER A 47 -3.14 -11.43 -0.78
C SER A 47 -3.09 -10.00 -0.22
N TRP A 48 -3.94 -9.68 0.78
CA TRP A 48 -3.85 -8.43 1.53
C TRP A 48 -2.57 -8.36 2.37
N LEU A 49 -2.22 -9.43 3.07
CA LEU A 49 -1.00 -9.45 3.88
C LEU A 49 0.26 -9.29 3.03
N ILE A 50 0.30 -9.90 1.84
CA ILE A 50 1.40 -9.68 0.89
C ILE A 50 1.48 -8.19 0.48
N ALA A 51 0.35 -7.57 0.14
CA ALA A 51 0.31 -6.15 -0.21
C ALA A 51 0.82 -5.28 0.94
N LEU A 52 0.28 -5.50 2.14
CA LEU A 52 0.67 -4.75 3.34
C LEU A 52 2.17 -4.88 3.64
N ASN A 53 2.73 -6.08 3.49
CA ASN A 53 4.15 -6.33 3.72
C ASN A 53 5.06 -5.92 2.55
N ALA A 54 4.50 -5.61 1.37
CA ALA A 54 5.25 -5.07 0.24
C ALA A 54 5.55 -3.58 0.42
N HIS A 55 4.79 -2.89 1.29
CA HIS A 55 5.10 -1.52 1.66
C HIS A 55 6.28 -1.51 2.63
N THR A 56 7.29 -0.69 2.34
CA THR A 56 8.36 -0.42 3.29
C THR A 56 7.77 0.25 4.52
N ASN A 57 8.36 -0.01 5.69
CA ASN A 57 8.00 0.70 6.91
C ASN A 57 7.95 2.21 6.64
N ILE A 58 7.05 2.95 7.29
CA ILE A 58 6.89 4.42 7.18
C ILE A 58 8.24 5.16 7.24
N TYR A 59 9.24 4.56 7.91
CA TYR A 59 10.60 5.08 8.01
C TYR A 59 11.56 4.68 6.87
N GLU A 60 11.37 3.53 6.24
CA GLU A 60 12.21 3.09 5.13
C GLU A 60 11.87 3.89 3.86
N LYS A 61 12.86 4.67 3.40
CA LYS A 61 12.75 5.54 2.22
C LYS A 61 12.59 4.70 0.94
N SER A 62 11.38 4.24 0.64
CA SER A 62 11.03 3.89 -0.73
C SER A 62 10.85 5.20 -1.54
N PRO A 63 11.34 5.25 -2.80
CA PRO A 63 11.18 6.42 -3.66
C PRO A 63 9.71 6.81 -3.89
N PHE A 64 8.76 5.88 -3.74
CA PHE A 64 7.31 6.16 -3.80
C PHE A 64 6.76 6.76 -2.51
N SER A 65 7.26 6.34 -1.35
CA SER A 65 6.86 6.87 -0.03
C SER A 65 7.32 8.30 0.23
N HIS A 66 8.41 8.74 -0.40
CA HIS A 66 8.96 10.08 -0.16
C HIS A 66 7.96 11.21 -0.49
N ALA A 67 7.06 11.02 -1.47
CA ALA A 67 6.03 12.01 -1.80
C ALA A 67 4.83 12.01 -0.84
N PHE A 68 4.56 10.90 -0.14
CA PHE A 68 3.44 10.77 0.80
C PHE A 68 3.79 11.28 2.20
N TYR A 69 5.04 11.11 2.64
CA TYR A 69 5.48 11.51 3.98
C TYR A 69 6.00 12.96 4.07
N THR A 70 6.24 13.65 2.94
CA THR A 70 6.72 15.05 2.92
C THR A 70 5.70 16.09 3.37
N ASN A 71 4.44 15.72 3.59
CA ASN A 71 3.42 16.60 4.14
C ASN A 71 3.35 16.57 5.69
N ALA A 72 4.16 15.72 6.34
CA ALA A 72 4.32 15.78 7.79
C ALA A 72 5.04 17.10 8.17
N PRO A 73 4.52 17.88 9.13
CA PRO A 73 5.09 19.17 9.48
C PRO A 73 6.54 19.01 9.93
N SER A 74 7.47 19.68 9.23
CA SER A 74 8.92 19.65 9.51
C SER A 74 9.30 20.19 10.89
N SER A 75 8.33 20.68 11.68
CA SER A 75 8.54 21.27 13.01
C SER A 75 8.28 20.32 14.18
N ALA A 76 7.85 19.07 13.95
CA ALA A 76 7.72 18.06 15.01
C ALA A 76 9.05 17.32 15.19
N MET A 77 9.99 18.03 15.81
CA MET A 77 11.33 17.61 16.23
C MET A 77 11.38 16.17 16.75
N ASP A 78 12.29 15.36 16.21
CA ASP A 78 12.90 14.09 16.65
C ASP A 78 12.09 13.15 17.59
N SER A 79 11.56 13.64 18.70
CA SER A 79 10.70 12.93 19.64
C SER A 79 9.45 12.32 18.97
N SER A 80 8.80 13.03 18.04
CA SER A 80 7.63 12.47 17.35
C SER A 80 8.00 11.37 16.35
N ILE A 81 9.20 11.46 15.76
CA ILE A 81 9.72 10.45 14.84
C ILE A 81 10.09 9.17 15.60
N GLU A 82 10.74 9.32 16.75
CA GLU A 82 11.13 8.21 17.62
C GLU A 82 9.90 7.48 18.19
N GLU A 83 8.84 8.21 18.54
CA GLU A 83 7.55 7.64 18.97
C GLU A 83 6.86 6.87 17.83
N ILE A 84 6.80 7.41 16.61
CA ILE A 84 6.24 6.72 15.44
C ILE A 84 7.03 5.44 15.14
N TYR A 85 8.36 5.48 15.24
CA TYR A 85 9.20 4.29 15.06
C TYR A 85 8.90 3.24 16.13
N ALA A 86 8.86 3.63 17.41
CA ALA A 86 8.56 2.73 18.52
C ALA A 86 7.16 2.08 18.37
N LEU A 87 6.15 2.86 17.97
CA LEU A 87 4.80 2.35 17.72
C LEU A 87 4.76 1.40 16.52
N SER A 88 5.49 1.70 15.45
CA SER A 88 5.58 0.82 14.27
C SER A 88 6.25 -0.51 14.61
N VAL A 89 7.30 -0.50 15.42
CA VAL A 89 7.96 -1.72 15.93
C VAL A 89 7.01 -2.54 16.80
N GLN A 90 6.29 -1.90 17.72
CA GLN A 90 5.30 -2.59 18.58
C GLN A 90 4.14 -3.19 17.75
N TYR A 91 3.66 -2.45 16.75
CA TYR A 91 2.63 -2.92 15.83
C TYR A 91 3.09 -4.16 15.06
N LEU A 92 4.28 -4.09 14.45
CA LEU A 92 4.87 -5.21 13.71
C LEU A 92 5.06 -6.44 14.61
N GLN A 93 5.54 -6.26 15.85
CA GLN A 93 5.69 -7.36 16.81
C GLN A 93 4.35 -8.00 17.21
N ARG A 94 3.29 -7.20 17.32
CA ARG A 94 1.97 -7.67 17.76
C ARG A 94 1.16 -8.30 16.63
N VAL A 95 1.25 -7.75 15.42
CA VAL A 95 0.33 -8.04 14.32
C VAL A 95 1.04 -8.83 13.20
N GLY A 96 2.37 -8.74 13.08
CA GLY A 96 3.19 -9.56 12.18
C GLY A 96 3.30 -9.05 10.74
N PHE A 97 2.81 -7.85 10.45
CA PHE A 97 3.00 -7.13 9.19
C PHE A 97 3.14 -5.63 9.46
N SER A 98 3.75 -4.90 8.52
CA SER A 98 4.00 -3.45 8.60
C SER A 98 2.75 -2.60 8.47
#